data_AF-A0A2M8BZ49-F1
#
_entry.id   AF-A0A2M8BZ49-F1
#
_cell.length_a   1.000
_cell.length_b   1.000
_cell.length_c   1.000
_cell.angle_alpha   90.00
_cell.angle_beta   90.00
_cell.angle_gamma   90.00
#
_symmetry.space_group_name_H-M   'P 1'
#
loop_
_entity.id
_entity.type
_entity.pdbx_description
1 polymer ?
#
loop_
_entity_poly.entity_id
_entity_poly.type
_entity_poly.pdbx_seq_one_letter_code
_entity_poly.pdbx_strand_id
1 'polypeptide(L)' 'MHLAIEELGNRVKMAQGKFELLRLREDITTFMNSPPFQQLSQNDKNRVEDLLVEVLAKEEQYKGCDPLRTILGY' A
#
# COMPACT_ATOMS: atom_id res chain seq x y z
N MET A 1 16.32 0.87 9.65
CA MET A 1 14.84 0.98 9.55
C MET A 1 14.41 1.95 8.46
N HIS A 2 15.02 3.12 8.32
CA HIS A 2 14.73 4.08 7.24
C HIS A 2 14.80 3.49 5.82
N LEU A 3 15.82 2.68 5.53
CA LEU A 3 15.97 2.00 4.24
C LEU A 3 14.79 1.07 3.89
N ALA A 4 14.17 0.43 4.89
CA ALA A 4 13.07 -0.51 4.66
C ALA A 4 11.77 0.22 4.28
N ILE A 5 11.52 1.40 4.85
CA ILE A 5 10.35 2.22 4.53
C ILE A 5 10.50 2.84 3.13
N GLU A 6 11.70 3.32 2.78
CA GLU A 6 11.98 3.83 1.43
C GLU A 6 11.88 2.73 0.37
N GLU A 7 12.35 1.52 0.68
CA GLU A 7 12.20 0.37 -0.21
C GLU A 7 10.73 -0.04 -0.39
N LEU A 8 9.94 -0.09 0.69
CA LEU A 8 8.50 -0.30 0.61
C LEU A 8 7.83 0.75 -0.27
N GLY A 9 8.17 2.03 -0.11
CA GLY A 9 7.63 3.09 -0.95
C GLY A 9 7.98 2.95 -2.44
N ASN A 10 9.21 2.54 -2.75
CA ASN A 10 9.59 2.23 -4.12
C ASN A 10 8.80 1.05 -4.70
N ARG A 11 8.56 0.00 -3.91
CA ARG A 11 7.73 -1.13 -4.34
C ARG A 11 6.27 -0.73 -4.58
N VAL A 12 5.67 0.09 -3.71
CA VAL A 12 4.30 0.59 -3.91
C VAL A 12 4.18 1.44 -5.19
N LYS A 13 5.18 2.29 -5.47
CA LYS A 13 5.22 3.09 -6.70
C LYS A 13 5.34 2.23 -7.95
N MET A 14 6.19 1.20 -7.91
CA MET A 14 6.44 0.29 -9.03
C MET A 14 5.36 -0.80 -9.18
N ALA A 15 4.55 -1.04 -8.15
CA ALA A 15 3.52 -2.07 -8.20
C ALA A 15 2.44 -1.70 -9.23
N GLN A 16 2.30 -2.57 -10.23
CA GLN A 16 1.29 -2.50 -11.29
C GLN A 16 0.39 -3.74 -11.29
N GLY A 17 0.63 -4.73 -10.44
CA GLY A 17 -0.24 -5.90 -10.30
C GLY A 17 -1.20 -5.79 -9.13
N LYS A 18 -2.47 -6.18 -9.32
CA LYS A 18 -3.43 -6.37 -8.21
C LYS A 18 -2.87 -7.30 -7.12
N PHE A 19 -2.21 -8.39 -7.51
CA PHE A 19 -1.61 -9.34 -6.58
C PHE A 19 -0.38 -8.77 -5.86
N GLU A 20 0.40 -7.92 -6.52
CA GLU A 20 1.54 -7.24 -5.90
C GLU A 20 1.07 -6.23 -4.86
N LEU A 21 0.02 -5.46 -5.16
CA LEU A 21 -0.59 -4.53 -4.23
C LEU A 21 -1.19 -5.27 -3.01
N LEU A 22 -1.88 -6.39 -3.22
CA LEU A 22 -2.38 -7.23 -2.12
C LEU A 22 -1.25 -7.73 -1.22
N ARG A 23 -0.14 -8.21 -1.80
CA ARG A 23 1.03 -8.62 -1.02
C ARG A 23 1.65 -7.44 -0.28
N LEU A 24 1.80 -6.29 -0.93
CA LEU A 24 2.37 -5.10 -0.29
C LEU A 24 1.51 -4.61 0.88
N ARG A 25 0.19 -4.67 0.74
CA ARG A 25 -0.73 -4.38 1.85
C ARG A 25 -0.50 -5.33 3.01
N GLU A 26 -0.42 -6.63 2.75
CA GLU A 26 -0.20 -7.64 3.79
C GLU A 26 1.17 -7.45 4.47
N ASP A 27 2.21 -7.18 3.70
CA ASP A 27 3.58 -6.95 4.17
C ASP A 27 3.65 -5.69 5.07
N ILE A 28 3.05 -4.58 4.63
CA ILE A 28 2.96 -3.34 5.40
C ILE A 28 2.15 -3.56 6.70
N THR A 29 1.00 -4.22 6.62
CA THR A 29 0.16 -4.49 7.79
C THR A 29 0.88 -5.40 8.79
N THR A 30 1.60 -6.41 8.31
CA THR A 30 2.41 -7.30 9.14
C THR A 30 3.55 -6.55 9.81
N PHE A 31 4.22 -5.68 9.05
CA PHE A 31 5.26 -4.81 9.58
C PHE A 31 4.72 -3.88 10.68
N MET A 32 3.55 -3.26 10.47
CA MET A 32 2.88 -2.41 11.47
C MET A 32 2.54 -3.15 12.77
N ASN A 33 2.19 -4.43 12.68
CA ASN A 33 1.93 -5.27 13.85
C ASN A 33 3.21 -5.80 14.52
N SER A 34 4.38 -5.57 13.92
CA SER A 34 5.64 -6.09 14.43
C SER A 34 6.23 -5.19 15.53
N PRO A 35 6.89 -5.75 16.56
CA PRO A 35 7.60 -4.97 17.59
C PRO A 35 8.60 -3.92 17.07
N PRO A 36 9.35 -4.13 15.96
CA PRO A 36 10.19 -3.08 15.37
C PRO A 36 9.41 -1.82 14.95
N PHE A 37 8.16 -1.95 14.52
CA PHE A 37 7.33 -0.80 14.16
C PHE A 37 6.97 0.05 15.37
N GLN A 38 6.73 -0.59 16.52
CA GLN A 38 6.45 0.12 17.77
C GLN A 38 7.64 1.00 18.21
N GLN A 39 8.86 0.59 17.89
CA GLN A 39 10.11 1.32 18.19
C GLN A 39 10.44 2.43 17.18
N LEU A 40 9.68 2.56 16.09
CA LEU A 40 9.88 3.64 15.12
C LEU A 40 9.47 4.99 15.69
N SER A 41 10.10 6.04 15.16
CA SER A 41 9.68 7.42 15.38
C SER A 41 8.27 7.65 14.81
N GLN A 42 7.51 8.59 15.38
CA GLN A 42 6.19 8.93 14.87
C GLN A 42 6.21 9.29 13.37
N ASN A 43 7.27 9.97 12.91
CA ASN A 43 7.43 10.31 11.50
C ASN A 43 7.55 9.06 10.60
N ASP A 44 8.31 8.06 11.03
CA ASP A 44 8.45 6.79 10.30
C ASP A 44 7.14 5.99 10.31
N LYS A 45 6.41 6.00 11.43
CA LYS A 45 5.07 5.39 11.53
C LYS A 45 4.10 6.04 10.54
N ASN A 46 4.04 7.37 10.52
CA ASN A 46 3.22 8.13 9.59
C ASN A 46 3.56 7.79 8.13
N ARG A 47 4.85 7.64 7.79
CA ARG A 47 5.27 7.25 6.42
C ARG A 47 4.76 5.85 6.05
N VAL A 48 4.81 4.88 6.95
CA VAL A 48 4.29 3.53 6.68
C VAL A 48 2.77 3.53 6.54
N GLU A 49 2.06 4.32 7.34
CA GLU A 49 0.61 4.51 7.21
C GLU A 49 0.24 5.15 5.86
N ASP A 50 0.99 6.15 5.41
CA ASP A 50 0.83 6.78 4.10
C ASP A 50 1.00 5.76 2.95
N LEU A 51 2.01 4.88 3.06
CA LEU A 51 2.21 3.79 2.10
C LEU A 51 1.04 2.80 2.08
N LEU A 52 0.46 2.48 3.23
CA LEU A 52 -0.71 1.60 3.30
C LEU A 52 -1.91 2.24 2.59
N VAL A 53 -2.13 3.55 2.80
CA VAL A 53 -3.18 4.31 2.13
C VAL A 53 -2.96 4.33 0.61
N GLU A 54 -1.72 4.55 0.15
CA GLU A 54 -1.39 4.54 -1.28
C GLU A 54 -1.66 3.18 -1.93
N VAL A 55 -1.30 2.07 -1.26
CA VAL A 55 -1.61 0.72 -1.73
C VAL A 55 -3.12 0.51 -1.82
N LEU A 56 -3.88 0.87 -0.78
CA LEU A 56 -5.34 0.73 -0.76
C LEU A 56 -6.01 1.56 -1.86
N ALA A 57 -5.53 2.78 -2.11
CA ALA A 57 -6.03 3.63 -3.19
C ALA A 57 -5.73 3.04 -4.58
N LYS A 58 -4.55 2.45 -4.76
CA LYS A 58 -4.21 1.71 -5.99
C LYS A 58 -5.07 0.46 -6.14
N GLU A 59 -5.28 -0.33 -5.08
CA GLU A 59 -6.18 -1.48 -5.08
C GLU A 59 -7.63 -1.09 -5.43
N GLU A 60 -8.10 0.05 -4.92
CA GLU A 60 -9.42 0.57 -5.25
C GLU A 60 -9.54 0.97 -6.72
N GLN A 61 -8.49 1.52 -7.33
CA GLN A 61 -8.46 1.76 -8.78
C GLN A 61 -8.57 0.44 -9.58
N TYR A 62 -8.01 -0.66 -9.11
CA TYR A 62 -8.22 -1.99 -9.71
C TYR A 62 -9.65 -2.51 -9.53
N LYS A 63 -10.36 -2.10 -8.48
CA LYS A 63 -11.79 -2.40 -8.30
C LYS A 63 -12.68 -1.48 -9.14
N GLY A 64 -12.29 -0.22 -9.31
CA GLY A 64 -12.99 0.77 -10.13
C GLY A 64 -12.85 0.55 -11.64
N CYS A 65 -11.83 -0.22 -12.06
CA CYS A 65 -11.72 -0.76 -13.41
C CYS A 65 -12.67 -1.95 -13.61
N ASP A 66 -13.95 -1.75 -13.32
CA ASP A 66 -15.02 -2.57 -13.86
C ASP A 66 -15.23 -2.11 -15.32
N PRO A 67 -14.80 -2.88 -16.34
CA PRO A 67 -15.16 -2.56 -17.73
C PRO A 67 -16.68 -2.50 -17.95
N LEU A 68 -17.47 -2.99 -16.99
CA LEU A 68 -18.92 -2.94 -16.99
C LEU A 68 -19.49 -1.57 -16.57
N ARG A 69 -18.77 -0.74 -15.81
CA ARG A 69 -19.25 0.59 -15.38
C ARG A 69 -19.19 1.64 -16.50
N THR A 70 -18.27 1.49 -17.45
CA THR A 70 -18.18 2.35 -18.64
C THR A 70 -19.26 2.02 -19.69
N ILE A 71 -19.86 0.82 -19.65
CA ILE A 71 -20.86 0.40 -20.66
C ILE A 71 -22.29 0.85 -20.28
N LEU A 72 -22.61 0.94 -18.99
CA LEU A 72 -23.98 1.22 -18.51
C LEU A 72 -24.16 2.66 -18.01
N GLY A 73 -23.61 3.65 -18.71
CA GLY A 73 -23.75 5.08 -18.39
C GLY A 73 -25.14 5.43 -17.84
N TYR A 74 -25.18 5.81 -16.56
CA TYR A 74 -26.34 6.38 -15.88
C TYR A 74 -26.04 7.83 -15.54
#